data_AF-A0A8T7FM23-F1
#
_entry.id   AF-A0A8T7FM23-F1
#
_cell.length_a   1.000
_cell.length_b   1.000
_cell.length_c   1.000
_cell.angle_alpha   90.00
_cell.angle_beta   90.00
_cell.angle_gamma   90.00
#
_symmetry.space_group_name_H-M   'P 1'
#
loop_
_entity.id
_entity.type
_entity.pdbx_description
1 polymer ?
#
loop_
_entity_poly.entity_id
_entity_poly.type
_entity_poly.pdbx_seq_one_letter_code
_entity_poly.pdbx_strand_id
1 'polypeptide(L)'
;MKSSAILRFIAGILLIFVVSLAIFNMMMAPPMYELGLMALFLGITALVSALAGYLAYRLGWMTLSPTLRWSLLGGYALSSLLTFFNVWFSAQMMFASQHDLLLAIVLLVFAGGMAMALGYFLSSTITDRVNQLKSAAERLALGDLKTRVPVHGRDEVAALARTFNQMAEQLEAADAKQRELEKMRADLITWVGHDLQTPLASIRAILEALEDGMVDDPATIKRYLSTAQRDVRSLSALIDDLFQMAQLNAGGFQLERANS
;
A
#
# COMPACT_ATOMS: atom_id res chain seq x y z
N MET A 1 11.07 9.21 -14.98
CA MET A 1 11.44 9.34 -13.54
C MET A 1 12.94 9.20 -13.25
N LYS A 2 13.64 8.12 -13.68
CA LYS A 2 15.07 7.89 -13.34
C LYS A 2 16.05 9.02 -13.71
N SER A 3 15.86 9.68 -14.86
CA SER A 3 16.72 10.79 -15.31
C SER A 3 16.68 12.00 -14.36
N SER A 4 15.53 12.28 -13.73
CA SER A 4 15.38 13.43 -12.82
C SER A 4 16.16 13.29 -11.51
N ALA A 5 16.33 12.06 -11.00
CA ALA A 5 17.06 11.80 -9.77
C ALA A 5 18.58 11.96 -9.97
N ILE A 6 19.10 11.44 -11.08
CA ILE A 6 20.50 11.60 -11.46
C ILE A 6 20.82 13.08 -11.71
N LEU A 7 19.94 13.81 -12.39
CA LEU A 7 20.11 15.23 -12.62
C LEU A 7 20.18 16.04 -11.30
N ARG A 8 19.29 15.77 -10.35
CA ARG A 8 19.32 16.40 -9.02
C ARG A 8 20.58 16.05 -8.23
N PHE A 9 21.04 14.80 -8.33
CA PHE A 9 22.27 14.35 -7.68
C PHE A 9 23.51 15.10 -8.23
N ILE A 10 23.65 15.16 -9.55
CA ILE A 10 24.74 15.89 -10.20
C ILE A 10 24.66 17.40 -9.89
N ALA A 11 23.47 17.98 -9.95
CA ALA A 11 23.25 19.39 -9.59
C ALA A 11 23.64 19.68 -8.12
N GLY A 12 23.33 18.76 -7.20
CA GLY A 12 23.74 18.86 -5.80
C GLY A 12 25.26 18.83 -5.63
N ILE A 13 25.95 17.92 -6.31
CA ILE A 13 27.42 17.86 -6.29
C ILE A 13 28.04 19.15 -6.83
N LEU A 14 27.54 19.64 -7.97
CA LEU A 14 28.00 20.90 -8.56
C LEU A 14 27.77 22.09 -7.63
N LEU A 15 26.61 22.16 -6.98
CA LEU A 15 26.31 23.20 -6.00
C LEU A 15 27.31 23.17 -4.83
N ILE A 16 27.55 21.99 -4.24
CA ILE A 16 28.52 21.83 -3.14
C ILE A 16 29.93 22.21 -3.59
N PHE A 17 30.32 21.85 -4.80
CA PHE A 17 31.62 22.19 -5.38
C PHE A 17 31.79 23.71 -5.52
N VAL A 18 30.81 24.40 -6.12
CA VAL A 18 30.85 25.87 -6.31
C VAL A 18 30.84 26.59 -4.96
N VAL A 19 29.99 26.17 -4.03
CA VAL A 19 29.93 26.76 -2.69
C VAL A 19 31.25 26.58 -1.93
N SER A 20 31.85 25.39 -1.98
CA SER A 20 33.14 25.12 -1.34
C SER A 20 34.25 26.03 -1.88
N LEU A 21 34.32 26.22 -3.20
CA LEU A 21 35.29 27.13 -3.82
C LEU A 21 35.04 28.60 -3.48
N ALA A 22 33.77 29.02 -3.42
CA ALA A 22 33.41 30.38 -3.04
C ALA A 22 33.82 30.68 -1.60
N ILE A 23 33.57 29.76 -0.67
CA ILE A 23 33.98 29.87 0.74
C ILE A 23 35.50 29.95 0.85
N PHE A 24 36.23 29.07 0.15
CA PHE A 24 37.69 29.08 0.14
C PHE A 24 38.25 30.42 -0.37
N ASN A 25 37.72 30.92 -1.49
CA ASN A 25 38.11 32.21 -2.06
C ASN A 25 37.82 33.37 -1.09
N MET A 26 36.67 33.36 -0.41
CA MET A 26 36.27 34.41 0.53
C MET A 26 37.11 34.43 1.81
N MET A 27 37.47 33.26 2.34
CA MET A 27 38.21 33.18 3.61
C MET A 27 39.71 33.39 3.44
N MET A 28 40.30 32.89 2.36
CA MET A 28 41.76 32.84 2.20
C MET A 28 42.29 33.89 1.20
N ALA A 29 41.43 34.48 0.37
CA ALA A 29 41.80 35.35 -0.75
C ALA A 29 43.06 34.84 -1.51
N PRO A 30 43.06 33.58 -1.95
CA PRO A 30 44.27 32.91 -2.44
C PRO A 30 44.70 33.43 -3.81
N PRO A 31 45.99 33.27 -4.18
CA PRO A 31 46.44 33.47 -5.55
C PRO A 31 45.67 32.58 -6.54
N MET A 32 45.48 33.04 -7.78
CA MET A 32 44.72 32.30 -8.82
C MET A 32 45.24 30.88 -9.07
N TYR A 33 46.54 30.64 -8.90
CA TYR A 33 47.14 29.31 -9.04
C TYR A 33 46.68 28.34 -7.94
N GLU A 34 46.64 28.77 -6.68
CA GLU A 34 46.19 27.94 -5.55
C GLU A 34 44.68 27.66 -5.63
N LEU A 35 43.90 28.63 -6.10
CA LEU A 35 42.48 28.44 -6.38
C LEU A 35 42.26 27.36 -7.46
N GLY A 36 43.07 27.39 -8.53
CA GLY A 36 43.06 26.36 -9.58
C GLY A 36 43.42 24.97 -9.07
N LEU A 37 44.42 24.85 -8.20
CA LEU A 37 44.80 23.58 -7.55
C LEU A 37 43.68 23.04 -6.67
N MET A 38 43.05 23.88 -5.86
CA MET A 38 41.93 23.49 -5.00
C MET A 38 40.72 23.03 -5.84
N ALA A 39 40.42 23.74 -6.93
CA ALA A 39 39.35 23.36 -7.85
C ALA A 39 39.61 21.99 -8.51
N LEU A 40 40.85 21.73 -8.94
CA LEU A 40 41.24 20.43 -9.48
C LEU A 40 41.09 19.32 -8.44
N PHE A 41 41.56 19.55 -7.22
CA PHE A 41 41.48 18.60 -6.12
C PHE A 41 40.03 18.24 -5.75
N LEU A 42 39.21 19.26 -5.49
CA LEU A 42 37.77 19.08 -5.21
C LEU A 42 37.05 18.40 -6.38
N GLY A 43 37.45 18.70 -7.62
CA GLY A 43 36.86 18.12 -8.82
C GLY A 43 37.13 16.61 -8.92
N ILE A 44 38.37 16.19 -8.69
CA ILE A 44 38.76 14.78 -8.71
C ILE A 44 38.01 14.01 -7.61
N THR A 45 38.02 14.53 -6.38
CA THR A 45 37.38 13.84 -5.25
C THR A 45 35.86 13.78 -5.37
N ALA A 46 35.22 14.84 -5.89
CA ALA A 46 33.80 14.84 -6.24
C ALA A 46 33.48 13.79 -7.31
N LEU A 47 34.33 13.67 -8.34
CA LEU A 47 34.16 12.69 -9.42
C LEU A 47 34.28 11.25 -8.91
N VAL A 48 35.27 10.94 -8.07
CA VAL A 48 35.43 9.62 -7.44
C VAL A 48 34.21 9.28 -6.57
N SER A 49 33.76 10.23 -5.74
CA SER A 49 32.60 10.03 -4.87
C SER A 49 31.31 9.82 -5.68
N ALA A 50 31.13 10.60 -6.76
CA ALA A 50 30.00 10.46 -7.67
C ALA A 50 30.02 9.12 -8.38
N LEU A 51 31.18 8.66 -8.85
CA LEU A 51 31.34 7.37 -9.52
C LEU A 51 31.03 6.21 -8.57
N ALA A 52 31.55 6.25 -7.35
CA ALA A 52 31.28 5.25 -6.31
C ALA A 52 29.78 5.16 -5.99
N GLY A 53 29.11 6.31 -5.77
CA GLY A 53 27.68 6.36 -5.55
C GLY A 53 26.86 5.86 -6.76
N TYR A 54 27.26 6.22 -7.97
CA TYR A 54 26.62 5.76 -9.21
C TYR A 54 26.80 4.26 -9.43
N LEU A 55 27.98 3.71 -9.18
CA LEU A 55 28.26 2.27 -9.23
C LEU A 55 27.39 1.52 -8.21
N ALA A 56 27.33 1.99 -6.97
CA ALA A 56 26.47 1.40 -5.93
C ALA A 56 24.99 1.40 -6.35
N TYR A 57 24.51 2.49 -6.95
CA TYR A 57 23.16 2.57 -7.49
C TYR A 57 22.94 1.62 -8.68
N ARG A 58 23.85 1.62 -9.67
CA ARG A 58 23.74 0.84 -10.90
C ARG A 58 23.84 -0.67 -10.67
N LEU A 59 24.69 -1.09 -9.73
CA LEU A 59 24.82 -2.48 -9.32
C LEU A 59 23.60 -2.97 -8.52
N GLY A 60 22.64 -2.10 -8.21
CA GLY A 60 21.43 -2.48 -7.50
C GLY A 60 21.72 -2.85 -6.05
N TRP A 61 22.66 -2.17 -5.39
CA TRP A 61 23.00 -2.43 -3.99
C TRP A 61 21.76 -2.45 -3.08
N MET A 62 20.80 -1.56 -3.36
CA MET A 62 19.53 -1.48 -2.62
C MET A 62 18.60 -2.68 -2.85
N THR A 63 18.69 -3.34 -4.01
CA THR A 63 17.87 -4.50 -4.36
C THR A 63 18.51 -5.84 -3.98
N LEU A 64 19.83 -5.87 -3.80
CA LEU A 64 20.58 -7.06 -3.37
C LEU A 64 20.50 -7.31 -1.85
N SER A 65 20.14 -6.28 -1.08
CA SER A 65 20.13 -6.35 0.38
C SER A 65 18.84 -7.02 0.92
N PRO A 66 18.93 -7.94 1.90
CA PRO A 66 17.77 -8.68 2.39
C PRO A 66 16.78 -7.82 3.19
N THR A 67 17.23 -6.68 3.73
CA THR A 67 16.38 -5.74 4.46
C THR A 67 16.77 -4.30 4.15
N LEU A 68 15.82 -3.37 4.30
CA LEU A 68 16.05 -1.94 4.11
C LEU A 68 17.13 -1.39 5.07
N ARG A 69 17.22 -1.93 6.29
CA ARG A 69 18.25 -1.53 7.28
C ARG A 69 19.67 -1.73 6.75
N TRP A 70 19.96 -2.90 6.18
CA TRP A 70 21.29 -3.22 5.63
C TRP A 70 21.64 -2.36 4.42
N SER A 71 20.65 -2.09 3.57
CA SER A 71 20.86 -1.19 2.42
C SER A 71 21.22 0.23 2.85
N LEU A 72 20.51 0.78 3.84
CA LEU A 72 20.75 2.14 4.33
C LEU A 72 22.09 2.23 5.08
N LEU A 73 22.39 1.25 5.94
CA LEU A 73 23.70 1.11 6.59
C LEU A 73 24.86 1.08 5.58
N GLY A 74 24.73 0.30 4.50
CA GLY A 74 25.74 0.25 3.44
C GLY A 74 25.97 1.62 2.80
N GLY A 75 24.91 2.39 2.57
CA GLY A 75 25.00 3.75 2.06
C GLY A 75 25.74 4.70 3.02
N TYR A 76 25.41 4.69 4.31
CA TYR A 76 26.09 5.51 5.32
C TYR A 76 27.55 5.10 5.52
N ALA A 77 27.85 3.80 5.49
CA ALA A 77 29.21 3.28 5.56
C ALA A 77 30.04 3.73 4.35
N LEU A 78 29.49 3.60 3.13
CA LEU A 78 30.15 4.05 1.91
C LEU A 78 30.42 5.56 1.95
N SER A 79 29.43 6.37 2.35
CA SER A 79 29.59 7.82 2.50
C SER A 79 30.69 8.15 3.52
N SER A 80 30.69 7.50 4.68
CA SER A 80 31.68 7.73 5.73
C SER A 80 33.08 7.34 5.29
N LEU A 81 33.22 6.25 4.53
CA LEU A 81 34.49 5.79 3.97
C LEU A 81 35.03 6.78 2.91
N LEU A 82 34.16 7.26 2.01
CA LEU A 82 34.52 8.27 1.02
C LEU A 82 34.95 9.58 1.69
N THR A 83 34.21 10.04 2.70
CA THR A 83 34.57 11.24 3.47
C THR A 83 35.89 11.05 4.20
N PHE A 84 36.08 9.92 4.88
CA PHE A 84 37.32 9.59 5.58
C PHE A 84 38.51 9.62 4.62
N PHE A 85 38.41 8.93 3.48
CA PHE A 85 39.47 8.88 2.48
C PHE A 85 39.79 10.28 1.92
N ASN A 86 38.77 11.07 1.59
CA ASN A 86 38.95 12.42 1.07
C ASN A 86 39.69 13.33 2.06
N VAL A 87 39.25 13.38 3.32
CA VAL A 87 39.88 14.24 4.32
C VAL A 87 41.24 13.71 4.74
N TRP A 88 41.43 12.40 4.85
CA TRP A 88 42.73 11.80 5.16
C TRP A 88 43.76 12.12 4.08
N PHE A 89 43.40 11.95 2.80
CA PHE A 89 44.28 12.27 1.68
C PHE A 89 44.59 13.78 1.62
N SER A 90 43.60 14.64 1.90
CA SER A 90 43.80 16.09 2.03
C SER A 90 44.77 16.43 3.16
N ALA A 91 44.57 15.83 4.34
CA ALA A 91 45.38 16.09 5.52
C ALA A 91 46.84 15.66 5.30
N GLN A 92 47.08 14.55 4.61
CA GLN A 92 48.44 14.10 4.28
C GLN A 92 49.20 15.12 3.40
N MET A 93 48.51 15.81 2.49
CA MET A 93 49.11 16.81 1.60
C MET A 93 49.36 18.16 2.30
N MET A 94 48.60 18.49 3.35
CA MET A 94 48.62 19.80 4.01
C MET A 94 49.47 19.85 5.29
N PHE A 95 49.51 18.77 6.08
CA PHE A 95 50.16 18.76 7.39
C PHE A 95 51.59 18.21 7.32
N ALA A 96 52.57 19.03 7.68
CA ALA A 96 53.97 18.61 7.80
C ALA A 96 54.28 17.89 9.13
N SER A 97 53.44 18.05 10.15
CA SER A 97 53.63 17.45 11.48
C SER A 97 52.86 16.13 11.62
N GLN A 98 53.52 15.08 12.13
CA GLN A 98 52.88 13.78 12.36
C GLN A 98 51.79 13.83 13.44
N HIS A 99 51.90 14.77 14.39
CA HIS A 99 50.96 14.90 15.49
C HIS A 99 49.59 15.43 15.02
N ASP A 100 49.58 16.46 14.17
CA ASP A 100 48.34 17.04 13.65
C ASP A 100 47.60 16.05 12.73
N LEU A 101 48.35 15.26 11.96
CA LEU A 101 47.78 14.19 11.14
C LEU A 101 47.10 13.11 11.98
N LEU A 102 47.74 12.68 13.08
CA LEU A 102 47.14 11.71 14.01
C LEU A 102 45.87 12.26 14.65
N LEU A 103 45.88 13.52 15.10
CA LEU A 103 44.68 14.17 15.65
C LEU A 103 43.55 14.23 14.62
N ALA A 104 43.85 14.60 13.37
CA ALA A 104 42.87 14.64 12.29
C ALA A 104 42.25 13.26 12.01
N ILE A 105 43.06 12.20 11.99
CA ILE A 105 42.56 10.82 11.81
C ILE A 105 41.63 10.42 12.95
N VAL A 106 42.01 10.68 14.21
CA VAL A 106 41.17 10.35 15.37
C VAL A 106 39.82 11.08 15.30
N LEU A 107 39.83 12.37 14.98
CA LEU A 107 38.61 13.17 14.82
C LEU A 107 37.73 12.65 13.67
N LEU A 108 38.33 12.22 12.57
CA LEU A 108 37.60 11.66 11.42
C LEU A 108 36.97 10.31 11.73
N VAL A 109 37.69 9.42 12.42
CA VAL A 109 37.12 8.13 12.87
C VAL A 109 35.95 8.38 13.80
N PHE A 110 36.08 9.32 14.74
CA PHE A 110 34.99 9.70 15.62
C PHE A 110 33.79 10.27 14.86
N ALA A 111 34.00 11.24 13.97
CA ALA A 111 32.94 11.85 13.18
C ALA A 111 32.24 10.86 12.26
N GLY A 112 33.00 9.99 11.57
CA GLY A 112 32.46 8.92 10.74
C GLY A 112 31.65 7.90 11.55
N GLY A 113 32.17 7.48 12.70
CA GLY A 113 31.47 6.58 13.62
C GLY A 113 30.15 7.18 14.13
N MET A 114 30.16 8.45 14.53
CA MET A 114 28.97 9.18 14.96
C MET A 114 27.94 9.33 13.84
N ALA A 115 28.38 9.65 12.62
CA ALA A 115 27.50 9.75 11.45
C ALA A 115 26.84 8.41 11.12
N MET A 116 27.60 7.31 11.19
CA MET A 116 27.06 5.95 11.00
C MET A 116 26.06 5.58 12.09
N ALA A 117 26.36 5.86 13.36
CA ALA A 117 25.46 5.58 14.49
C ALA A 117 24.13 6.35 14.36
N LEU A 118 24.20 7.64 14.02
CA LEU A 118 23.01 8.47 13.80
C LEU A 118 22.20 7.99 12.60
N GLY A 119 22.87 7.68 11.48
CA GLY A 119 22.24 7.15 10.28
C GLY A 119 21.52 5.83 10.55
N TYR A 120 22.13 4.92 11.31
CA TYR A 120 21.51 3.67 11.74
C TYR A 120 20.25 3.89 12.58
N PHE A 121 20.33 4.77 13.59
CA PHE A 121 19.22 5.09 14.48
C PHE A 121 18.02 5.71 13.74
N LEU A 122 18.28 6.61 12.79
CA LEU A 122 17.22 7.21 11.98
C LEU A 122 16.59 6.18 11.02
N SER A 123 17.44 5.37 10.37
CA SER A 123 17.04 4.31 9.45
C SER A 123 16.19 3.23 10.12
N SER A 124 16.51 2.84 11.36
CA SER A 124 15.75 1.82 12.08
C SER A 124 14.32 2.28 12.33
N THR A 125 14.12 3.52 12.76
CA THR A 125 12.80 4.11 13.01
C THR A 125 11.89 4.05 11.78
N ILE A 126 12.41 4.42 10.61
CA ILE A 126 11.65 4.40 9.35
C ILE A 126 11.36 2.96 8.94
N THR A 127 12.39 2.09 8.98
CA THR A 127 12.25 0.70 8.55
C THR A 127 11.22 -0.06 9.39
N ASP A 128 11.13 0.23 10.69
CA ASP A 128 10.20 -0.43 11.59
C ASP A 128 8.75 -0.08 11.28
N ARG A 129 8.47 1.20 10.96
CA ARG A 129 7.14 1.63 10.51
C ARG A 129 6.74 0.97 9.18
N VAL A 130 7.68 0.84 8.25
CA VAL A 130 7.45 0.15 6.97
C VAL A 130 7.18 -1.35 7.18
N ASN A 131 7.94 -2.00 8.08
CA ASN A 131 7.71 -3.41 8.42
C ASN A 131 6.36 -3.63 9.11
N GLN A 132 5.92 -2.71 9.98
CA GLN A 132 4.58 -2.76 10.58
C GLN A 132 3.48 -2.69 9.52
N LEU A 133 3.64 -1.80 8.52
CA LEU A 133 2.74 -1.72 7.36
C LEU A 133 2.73 -3.01 6.55
N LYS A 134 3.90 -3.61 6.29
CA LYS A 134 4.01 -4.90 5.61
C LYS A 134 3.25 -5.99 6.37
N SER A 135 3.50 -6.17 7.66
CA SER A 135 2.83 -7.19 8.46
C SER A 135 1.33 -6.93 8.63
N ALA A 136 0.89 -5.68 8.63
CA ALA A 136 -0.52 -5.34 8.61
C ALA A 136 -1.18 -5.71 7.26
N ALA A 137 -0.50 -5.44 6.14
CA ALA A 137 -0.98 -5.83 4.82
C ALA A 137 -1.05 -7.36 4.65
N GLU A 138 -0.07 -8.10 5.18
CA GLU A 138 -0.09 -9.57 5.20
C GLU A 138 -1.30 -10.11 6.00
N ARG A 139 -1.60 -9.53 7.17
CA ARG A 139 -2.79 -9.89 7.96
C ARG A 139 -4.09 -9.55 7.26
N LEU A 140 -4.18 -8.37 6.63
CA LEU A 140 -5.33 -7.97 5.84
C LEU A 140 -5.57 -8.93 4.67
N ALA A 141 -4.50 -9.36 3.98
CA ALA A 141 -4.56 -10.35 2.90
C ALA A 141 -5.00 -11.74 3.36
N LEU A 142 -4.75 -12.09 4.63
CA LEU A 142 -5.24 -13.32 5.26
C LEU A 142 -6.70 -13.21 5.75
N GLY A 143 -7.36 -12.07 5.53
CA GLY A 143 -8.78 -11.86 5.86
C GLY A 143 -9.03 -11.14 7.19
N ASP A 144 -7.99 -10.70 7.92
CA ASP A 144 -8.18 -9.89 9.12
C ASP A 144 -8.46 -8.42 8.76
N LEU A 145 -9.71 -8.15 8.36
CA LEU A 145 -10.20 -6.84 7.91
C LEU A 145 -10.21 -5.77 9.01
N LYS A 146 -10.09 -6.18 10.28
CA LYS A 146 -10.02 -5.27 11.43
C LYS A 146 -8.62 -4.73 11.68
N THR A 147 -7.62 -5.24 10.95
CA THR A 147 -6.24 -4.77 11.07
C THR A 147 -6.14 -3.27 10.79
N ARG A 148 -5.47 -2.53 11.68
CA ARG A 148 -5.14 -1.11 11.51
C ARG A 148 -3.68 -0.87 11.88
N VAL A 149 -3.09 0.16 11.27
CA VAL A 149 -1.72 0.61 11.53
C VAL A 149 -1.77 1.96 12.26
N PRO A 150 -1.00 2.16 13.33
CA PRO A 150 -0.97 3.44 14.02
C PRO A 150 -0.28 4.52 13.17
N VAL A 151 -0.91 5.68 13.05
CA VAL A 151 -0.42 6.80 12.24
C VAL A 151 0.39 7.74 13.13
N HIS A 152 1.70 7.81 12.89
CA HIS A 152 2.62 8.70 13.61
C HIS A 152 3.31 9.66 12.65
N GLY A 153 3.23 10.96 12.94
CA GLY A 153 3.92 12.00 12.17
C GLY A 153 3.14 12.51 10.94
N ARG A 154 3.84 13.28 10.11
CA ARG A 154 3.30 13.98 8.93
C ARG A 154 4.07 13.66 7.63
N ASP A 155 4.98 12.70 7.69
CA ASP A 155 5.80 12.26 6.56
C ASP A 155 5.03 11.32 5.59
N GLU A 156 5.72 10.90 4.55
CA GLU A 156 5.22 10.01 3.51
C GLU A 156 4.83 8.62 4.07
N VAL A 157 5.52 8.16 5.13
CA VAL A 157 5.20 6.88 5.77
C VAL A 157 3.89 6.98 6.56
N ALA A 158 3.66 8.12 7.23
CA ALA A 158 2.40 8.42 7.88
C ALA A 158 1.25 8.55 6.87
N ALA A 159 1.51 9.14 5.70
CA ALA A 159 0.53 9.20 4.60
C ALA A 159 0.17 7.79 4.11
N LEU A 160 1.16 6.92 3.91
CA LEU A 160 0.95 5.53 3.53
C LEU A 160 0.12 4.76 4.57
N ALA A 161 0.38 4.96 5.86
CA ALA A 161 -0.40 4.37 6.94
C ALA A 161 -1.88 4.83 6.93
N ARG A 162 -2.15 6.11 6.65
CA ARG A 162 -3.52 6.62 6.48
C ARG A 162 -4.23 5.96 5.31
N THR A 163 -3.57 5.90 4.15
CA THR A 163 -4.13 5.26 2.95
C THR A 163 -4.40 3.77 3.18
N PHE A 164 -3.50 3.06 3.87
CA PHE A 164 -3.71 1.67 4.24
C PHE A 164 -4.97 1.50 5.11
N ASN A 165 -5.12 2.33 6.15
CA ASN A 165 -6.30 2.24 7.03
C ASN A 165 -7.61 2.54 6.30
N GLN A 166 -7.62 3.51 5.37
CA GLN A 166 -8.79 3.81 4.53
C GLN A 166 -9.16 2.62 3.64
N MET A 167 -8.18 1.96 3.03
CA MET A 167 -8.40 0.76 2.22
C MET A 167 -8.96 -0.40 3.07
N ALA A 168 -8.40 -0.60 4.27
CA ALA A 168 -8.88 -1.63 5.19
C ALA A 168 -10.33 -1.38 5.64
N GLU A 169 -10.70 -0.12 5.90
CA GLU A 169 -12.07 0.29 6.23
C GLU A 169 -13.05 0.04 5.07
N GLN A 170 -12.66 0.39 3.83
CA GLN A 170 -13.48 0.12 2.65
C GLN A 170 -13.69 -1.38 2.43
N LEU A 171 -12.65 -2.19 2.64
CA LEU A 171 -12.73 -3.64 2.48
C LEU A 171 -13.62 -4.27 3.57
N GLU A 172 -13.49 -3.83 4.83
CA GLU A 172 -14.37 -4.26 5.92
C GLU A 172 -15.84 -3.90 5.66
N ALA A 173 -16.11 -2.69 5.17
CA ALA A 173 -17.46 -2.27 4.82
C ALA A 173 -18.04 -3.08 3.64
N ALA A 174 -17.21 -3.40 2.64
CA ALA A 174 -17.62 -4.21 1.49
C ALA A 174 -17.96 -5.65 1.89
N ASP A 175 -17.14 -6.28 2.74
CA ASP A 175 -17.40 -7.63 3.28
C ASP A 175 -18.67 -7.65 4.15
N ALA A 176 -18.86 -6.65 5.02
CA ALA A 176 -20.08 -6.53 5.82
C ALA A 176 -21.33 -6.43 4.93
N LYS A 177 -21.28 -5.60 3.89
CA LYS A 177 -22.38 -5.47 2.92
C LYS A 177 -22.62 -6.77 2.14
N GLN A 178 -21.57 -7.48 1.74
CA GLN A 178 -21.72 -8.75 1.05
C GLN A 178 -22.41 -9.78 1.95
N ARG A 179 -22.01 -9.89 3.22
CA ARG A 179 -22.64 -10.81 4.18
C ARG A 179 -24.10 -10.46 4.44
N GLU A 180 -24.43 -9.17 4.49
CA GLU A 180 -25.83 -8.72 4.61
C GLU A 180 -26.66 -9.17 3.40
N LEU A 181 -26.14 -8.99 2.18
CA LEU A 181 -26.80 -9.45 0.94
C LEU A 181 -26.97 -10.98 0.92
N GLU A 182 -25.94 -11.73 1.31
CA GLU A 182 -25.99 -13.19 1.40
C GLU A 182 -27.04 -13.66 2.41
N LYS A 183 -27.12 -12.99 3.57
CA LYS A 183 -28.15 -13.28 4.58
C LYS A 183 -29.54 -13.00 4.04
N MET A 184 -29.77 -11.84 3.43
CA MET A 184 -31.07 -11.52 2.82
C MET A 184 -31.46 -12.53 1.74
N ARG A 185 -30.50 -12.97 0.92
CA ARG A 185 -30.74 -14.02 -0.09
C ARG A 185 -31.13 -15.35 0.57
N ALA A 186 -30.44 -15.75 1.63
CA ALA A 186 -30.76 -16.98 2.36
C ALA A 186 -32.17 -16.91 2.98
N ASP A 187 -32.49 -15.80 3.65
CA ASP A 187 -33.79 -15.57 4.27
C ASP A 187 -34.93 -15.58 3.22
N LEU A 188 -34.72 -14.98 2.05
CA LEU A 188 -35.67 -15.00 0.93
C LEU A 188 -35.91 -16.43 0.40
N ILE A 189 -34.85 -17.23 0.22
CA ILE A 189 -34.99 -18.62 -0.24
C ILE A 189 -35.81 -19.44 0.77
N THR A 190 -35.53 -19.27 2.07
CA THR A 190 -36.28 -19.96 3.12
C THR A 190 -37.75 -19.53 3.15
N TRP A 191 -38.03 -18.23 3.05
CA TRP A 191 -39.39 -17.70 3.05
C TRP A 191 -40.22 -18.19 1.84
N VAL A 192 -39.67 -18.07 0.62
CA VAL A 192 -40.33 -18.56 -0.60
C VAL A 192 -40.56 -20.07 -0.52
N GLY A 193 -39.57 -20.84 -0.06
CA GLY A 193 -39.71 -22.29 0.07
C GLY A 193 -40.91 -22.71 0.93
N HIS A 194 -41.07 -22.07 2.09
CA HIS A 194 -42.19 -22.34 2.99
C HIS A 194 -43.54 -21.93 2.38
N ASP A 195 -43.62 -20.75 1.76
CA ASP A 195 -44.87 -20.19 1.26
C ASP A 195 -45.36 -20.90 -0.01
N LEU A 196 -44.46 -21.44 -0.84
CA LEU A 196 -44.85 -22.28 -1.99
C LEU A 196 -45.23 -23.72 -1.60
N GLN A 197 -44.65 -24.26 -0.52
CA GLN A 197 -44.90 -25.65 -0.10
C GLN A 197 -46.35 -25.88 0.35
N THR A 198 -46.96 -24.88 1.01
CA THR A 198 -48.34 -24.96 1.53
C THR A 198 -49.40 -25.13 0.41
N PRO A 199 -49.51 -24.23 -0.58
CA PRO A 199 -50.43 -24.40 -1.70
C PRO A 199 -50.09 -25.62 -2.56
N LEU A 200 -48.80 -25.98 -2.71
CA LEU A 200 -48.41 -27.19 -3.43
C LEU A 200 -48.91 -28.47 -2.73
N ALA A 201 -48.81 -28.54 -1.40
CA ALA A 201 -49.31 -29.66 -0.60
C ALA A 201 -50.85 -29.75 -0.69
N SER A 202 -51.54 -28.60 -0.65
CA SER A 202 -53.00 -28.52 -0.85
C SER A 202 -53.42 -29.06 -2.22
N ILE A 203 -52.77 -28.62 -3.30
CA ILE A 203 -53.04 -29.10 -4.66
C ILE A 203 -52.79 -30.61 -4.75
N ARG A 204 -51.69 -31.10 -4.18
CA ARG A 204 -51.36 -32.54 -4.17
C ARG A 204 -52.43 -33.36 -3.45
N ALA A 205 -52.83 -32.96 -2.25
CA ALA A 205 -53.86 -33.66 -1.49
C ALA A 205 -55.22 -33.67 -2.21
N ILE A 206 -55.56 -32.58 -2.92
CA ILE A 206 -56.76 -32.51 -3.76
C ILE A 206 -56.67 -33.49 -4.93
N LEU A 207 -55.53 -33.54 -5.62
CA LEU A 207 -55.32 -34.46 -6.75
C LEU A 207 -55.37 -35.93 -6.32
N GLU A 208 -54.70 -36.28 -5.22
CA GLU A 208 -54.72 -37.63 -4.64
C GLU A 208 -56.16 -38.05 -4.26
N ALA A 209 -56.93 -37.17 -3.61
CA ALA A 209 -58.31 -37.46 -3.23
C ALA A 209 -59.25 -37.67 -4.44
N LEU A 210 -58.99 -36.99 -5.55
CA LEU A 210 -59.74 -37.16 -6.81
C LEU A 210 -59.32 -38.43 -7.55
N GLU A 211 -58.03 -38.80 -7.51
CA GLU A 211 -57.49 -40.00 -8.16
C GLU A 211 -57.93 -41.29 -7.45
N ASP A 212 -57.92 -41.29 -6.11
CA ASP A 212 -58.32 -42.45 -5.29
C ASP A 212 -59.85 -42.71 -5.30
N GLY A 213 -60.63 -41.87 -5.97
CA GLY A 213 -62.10 -41.98 -5.98
C GLY A 213 -62.71 -41.77 -4.59
N MET A 214 -62.05 -41.01 -3.70
CA MET A 214 -62.60 -40.70 -2.38
C MET A 214 -63.72 -39.64 -2.42
N VAL A 215 -63.97 -39.05 -3.59
CA VAL A 215 -64.95 -37.98 -3.80
C VAL A 215 -65.76 -38.25 -5.07
N ASP A 216 -67.01 -38.66 -4.89
CA ASP A 216 -67.86 -39.13 -5.99
C ASP A 216 -68.90 -38.11 -6.44
N ASP A 217 -69.18 -37.09 -5.62
CA ASP A 217 -70.23 -36.12 -5.93
C ASP A 217 -69.70 -34.98 -6.84
N PRO A 218 -70.41 -34.65 -7.93
CA PRO A 218 -69.98 -33.62 -8.87
C PRO A 218 -69.78 -32.22 -8.25
N ALA A 219 -70.47 -31.92 -7.15
CA ALA A 219 -70.37 -30.61 -6.50
C ALA A 219 -69.07 -30.47 -5.70
N THR A 220 -68.64 -31.52 -4.98
CA THR A 220 -67.38 -31.54 -4.22
C THR A 220 -66.19 -31.62 -5.15
N ILE A 221 -66.25 -32.39 -6.24
CA ILE A 221 -65.21 -32.39 -7.30
C ILE A 221 -65.00 -30.96 -7.83
N LYS A 222 -66.09 -30.27 -8.18
CA LYS A 222 -66.02 -28.88 -8.65
C LYS A 222 -65.43 -27.94 -7.59
N ARG A 223 -65.77 -28.12 -6.31
CA ARG A 223 -65.19 -27.35 -5.20
C ARG A 223 -63.69 -27.59 -5.02
N TYR A 224 -63.25 -28.84 -5.12
CA TYR A 224 -61.85 -29.24 -5.00
C TYR A 224 -61.01 -28.65 -6.14
N LEU A 225 -61.47 -28.80 -7.39
CA LEU A 225 -60.84 -28.17 -8.56
C LEU A 225 -60.79 -26.64 -8.46
N SER A 226 -61.84 -26.00 -7.92
CA SER A 226 -61.85 -24.55 -7.71
C SER A 226 -60.82 -24.09 -6.67
N THR A 227 -60.53 -24.93 -5.66
CA THR A 227 -59.54 -24.66 -4.61
C THR A 227 -58.14 -24.84 -5.17
N ALA A 228 -57.86 -25.94 -5.87
CA ALA A 228 -56.58 -26.15 -6.56
C ALA A 228 -56.28 -25.01 -7.56
N GLN A 229 -57.27 -24.55 -8.33
CA GLN A 229 -57.10 -23.38 -9.20
C GLN A 229 -56.76 -22.09 -8.45
N ARG A 230 -57.32 -21.88 -7.26
CA ARG A 230 -56.99 -20.71 -6.43
C ARG A 230 -55.56 -20.80 -5.94
N ASP A 231 -55.12 -21.97 -5.50
CA ASP A 231 -53.77 -22.22 -5.02
C ASP A 231 -52.74 -22.06 -6.15
N VAL A 232 -53.03 -22.53 -7.37
CA VAL A 232 -52.19 -22.31 -8.56
C VAL A 232 -52.07 -20.82 -8.91
N ARG A 233 -53.19 -20.07 -8.85
CA ARG A 233 -53.16 -18.61 -9.07
C ARG A 233 -52.33 -17.89 -8.00
N SER A 234 -52.44 -18.33 -6.75
CA SER A 234 -51.65 -17.77 -5.64
C SER A 234 -50.16 -18.04 -5.82
N LEU A 235 -49.78 -19.27 -6.21
CA LEU A 235 -48.40 -19.63 -6.54
C LEU A 235 -47.85 -18.77 -7.68
N SER A 236 -48.65 -18.55 -8.73
CA SER A 236 -48.26 -17.72 -9.87
C SER A 236 -48.00 -16.27 -9.46
N ALA A 237 -48.88 -15.68 -8.65
CA ALA A 237 -48.70 -14.32 -8.13
C ALA A 237 -47.43 -14.19 -7.27
N LEU A 238 -47.16 -15.15 -6.38
CA LEU A 238 -45.94 -15.16 -5.55
C LEU A 238 -44.66 -15.25 -6.40
N ILE A 239 -44.68 -16.04 -7.47
CA ILE A 239 -43.56 -16.16 -8.41
C ILE A 239 -43.34 -14.84 -9.17
N ASP A 240 -44.41 -14.20 -9.63
CA ASP A 240 -44.34 -12.91 -10.33
C ASP A 240 -43.78 -11.81 -9.42
N ASP A 241 -44.21 -11.77 -8.16
CA ASP A 241 -43.69 -10.83 -7.16
C ASP A 241 -42.19 -11.06 -6.88
N LEU A 242 -41.76 -12.32 -6.80
CA LEU A 242 -40.34 -12.67 -6.62
C LEU A 242 -39.50 -12.22 -7.81
N PHE A 243 -40.01 -12.41 -9.03
CA PHE A 243 -39.32 -12.01 -10.26
C PHE A 243 -39.14 -10.49 -10.33
N GLN A 244 -40.17 -9.72 -9.98
CA GLN A 244 -40.09 -8.25 -9.88
C GLN A 244 -39.03 -7.82 -8.86
N MET A 245 -38.97 -8.47 -7.69
CA MET A 245 -38.00 -8.15 -6.65
C MET A 245 -36.55 -8.48 -7.08
N ALA A 246 -36.34 -9.61 -7.77
CA ALA A 246 -35.03 -9.98 -8.30
C ALA A 246 -34.54 -8.98 -9.37
N GLN A 247 -35.45 -8.47 -10.21
CA GLN A 247 -35.13 -7.50 -11.26
C GLN A 247 -34.80 -6.11 -10.70
N LEU A 248 -35.44 -5.71 -9.59
CA LEU A 248 -35.10 -4.49 -8.85
C LEU A 248 -33.68 -4.54 -8.27
N ASN A 249 -33.27 -5.69 -7.71
CA ASN A 249 -31.96 -5.86 -7.07
C ASN A 249 -30.79 -6.04 -8.07
N ALA A 250 -31.05 -6.56 -9.28
CA ALA A 250 -30.04 -6.72 -10.33
C ALA A 250 -29.68 -5.40 -11.06
N GLY A 251 -30.42 -4.32 -10.77
CA GLY A 251 -30.15 -2.98 -11.28
C GLY A 251 -30.92 -2.65 -12.54
N GLY A 252 -31.86 -1.70 -12.44
CA GLY A 252 -32.30 -0.92 -13.59
C GLY A 252 -33.75 -0.47 -13.62
N PHE A 253 -34.26 0.22 -12.60
CA PHE A 253 -35.13 1.35 -12.93
C PHE A 253 -34.21 2.52 -13.28
N GLN A 254 -33.89 2.63 -14.57
CA GLN A 254 -33.70 3.97 -15.14
C GLN A 254 -35.01 4.68 -14.89
N LEU A 255 -35.03 5.53 -13.86
CA LEU A 255 -36.03 6.57 -13.74
C LEU A 255 -35.84 7.45 -14.97
N GLU A 256 -36.52 7.09 -16.04
CA GLU A 256 -36.84 7.98 -17.13
C GLU A 256 -37.59 9.14 -16.48
N ARG A 257 -36.82 10.18 -16.11
CA ARG A 257 -37.36 11.52 -15.89
C ARG A 257 -37.91 12.00 -17.23
N ALA A 258 -39.07 11.47 -17.61
CA ALA A 258 -39.94 12.11 -18.56
C ALA A 258 -40.72 13.18 -17.80
N ASN A 259 -40.39 14.42 -18.15
CA ASN A 259 -41.21 15.63 -18.01
C ASN A 259 -41.45 16.19 -16.60
N SER A 260 -40.79 17.33 -16.35
CA SER A 260 -41.45 18.64 -16.51
C SER A 260 -40.41 19.75 -16.62
#